data_AF-A0A964KZQ2-F1
#
_entry.id   AF-A0A964KZQ2-F1
#
_cell.length_a   1.000
_cell.length_b   1.000
_cell.length_c   1.000
_cell.angle_alpha   90.00
_cell.angle_beta   90.00
_cell.angle_gamma   90.00
#
_symmetry.space_group_name_H-M   'P 1'
#
loop_
_entity.id
_entity.type
_entity.pdbx_description
1 polymer ?
#
loop_
_entity_poly.entity_id
_entity_poly.type
_entity_poly.pdbx_seq_one_letter_code
_entity_poly.pdbx_strand_id
1 'polypeptide(L)' 'MRTITIDGKSYDADALSPEAKAQLASIQFVDSELVRLQAQAAALQTARMAYAKALNESLNPLTSLGDTIRLPS' A
#
# COMPACT_ATOMS: atom_id res chain seq x y z
N MET A 1 -8.83 -34.32 2.06
CA MET A 1 -9.49 -33.54 1.00
C MET A 1 -9.54 -32.08 1.40
N ARG A 2 -8.39 -31.41 1.29
CA ARG A 2 -8.29 -29.96 1.46
C ARG A 2 -8.49 -29.35 0.07
N THR A 3 -9.67 -28.85 -0.22
CA THR A 3 -9.94 -28.24 -1.54
C THR A 3 -9.30 -26.86 -1.62
N ILE A 4 -8.56 -26.59 -2.69
CA ILE A 4 -8.03 -25.26 -3.01
C ILE A 4 -8.62 -24.78 -4.34
N THR A 5 -8.82 -23.47 -4.46
CA THR A 5 -9.32 -22.87 -5.69
C THR A 5 -8.17 -22.16 -6.38
N ILE A 6 -7.86 -22.58 -7.61
CA ILE A 6 -6.86 -21.95 -8.48
C ILE A 6 -7.61 -21.55 -9.76
N ASP A 7 -7.52 -20.28 -10.17
CA ASP A 7 -8.20 -19.73 -11.35
C ASP A 7 -9.71 -20.03 -11.42
N GLY A 8 -10.37 -20.00 -10.26
CA GLY A 8 -11.81 -20.26 -10.16
C GLY A 8 -12.21 -21.74 -10.26
N LYS A 9 -11.24 -22.66 -10.41
CA LYS A 9 -11.47 -24.11 -10.39
C LYS A 9 -11.06 -24.70 -9.05
N SER A 10 -11.91 -25.56 -8.50
CA SER A 10 -11.62 -26.29 -7.26
C SER A 10 -10.83 -27.56 -7.54
N TYR A 11 -9.71 -27.71 -6.84
CA TYR A 11 -8.83 -28.87 -6.88
C TYR A 11 -8.73 -29.48 -5.50
N ASP A 12 -8.67 -30.82 -5.41
CA ASP A 12 -8.25 -31.47 -4.18
C ASP A 12 -6.73 -31.28 -4.04
N ALA A 13 -6.29 -30.58 -2.99
CA ALA A 13 -4.86 -30.34 -2.77
C ALA A 13 -4.09 -31.65 -2.60
N ASP A 14 -4.73 -32.70 -2.09
CA ASP A 14 -4.09 -34.01 -1.91
C ASP A 14 -3.82 -34.68 -3.28
N ALA A 15 -4.64 -34.39 -4.29
CA ALA A 15 -4.55 -34.92 -5.65
C ALA A 15 -3.59 -34.14 -6.59
N LEU A 16 -3.01 -33.02 -6.14
CA LEU A 16 -2.04 -32.26 -6.92
C LEU A 16 -0.70 -32.99 -6.99
N SER A 17 -0.04 -32.90 -8.15
CA SER A 17 1.32 -33.43 -8.33
C SER A 17 2.31 -32.71 -7.41
N PRO A 18 3.45 -33.33 -7.06
CA PRO A 18 4.50 -32.68 -6.28
C PRO A 18 4.98 -31.35 -6.90
N GLU A 19 5.09 -31.29 -8.22
CA GLU A 19 5.52 -30.11 -8.97
C GLU A 19 4.48 -28.99 -8.87
N ALA A 20 3.19 -29.32 -8.99
CA ALA A 20 2.10 -28.36 -8.84
C ALA A 20 2.06 -27.77 -7.42
N LYS A 21 2.29 -28.61 -6.40
CA LYS A 21 2.40 -28.15 -5.00
C LYS A 21 3.59 -27.20 -4.80
N ALA A 22 4.73 -27.49 -5.41
CA ALA A 22 5.92 -26.63 -5.34
C ALA A 22 5.71 -25.26 -6.01
N GLN A 23 5.04 -25.25 -7.17
CA GLN A 23 4.68 -24.01 -7.86
C GLN A 23 3.67 -23.19 -7.05
N LEU A 24 2.65 -23.84 -6.49
CA LEU A 24 1.68 -23.18 -5.61
C LEU A 24 2.35 -22.52 -4.40
N ALA A 25 3.29 -23.21 -3.75
CA ALA A 25 4.04 -22.63 -2.64
C ALA A 25 4.86 -21.41 -3.08
N SER A 26 5.46 -21.47 -4.27
CA SER A 26 6.21 -20.34 -4.84
C SER A 26 5.31 -19.15 -5.13
N ILE A 27 4.10 -19.37 -5.66
CA ILE A 27 3.10 -18.32 -5.90
C ILE A 27 2.67 -17.69 -4.57
N GLN A 28 2.32 -18.49 -3.57
CA GLN A 28 1.92 -18.00 -2.24
C GLN A 28 3.02 -17.15 -1.59
N PHE A 29 4.28 -17.56 -1.76
CA PHE A 29 5.42 -16.79 -1.29
C PHE A 29 5.49 -15.42 -2.00
N VAL A 30 5.43 -15.39 -3.33
CA VAL A 30 5.46 -14.14 -4.10
C VAL A 30 4.29 -13.22 -3.74
N ASP A 31 3.08 -13.77 -3.59
CA ASP A 31 1.90 -13.01 -3.18
C ASP A 31 2.09 -12.36 -1.80
N SER A 32 2.66 -13.10 -0.85
CA SER A 32 2.96 -12.56 0.49
C SER A 32 3.97 -11.41 0.45
N GLU A 33 4.98 -11.52 -0.42
CA GLU A 33 5.96 -10.45 -0.61
C GLU A 33 5.36 -9.23 -1.32
N LEU A 34 4.46 -9.42 -2.28
CA LEU A 34 3.73 -8.33 -2.92
C LEU A 34 2.87 -7.56 -1.91
N VAL A 35 2.16 -8.25 -1.02
CA VAL A 35 1.39 -7.61 0.06
C VAL A 35 2.32 -6.81 0.99
N ARG A 36 3.48 -7.38 1.34
CA ARG A 36 4.48 -6.69 2.17
C ARG A 36 5.01 -5.42 1.51
N LEU A 37 5.30 -5.46 0.21
CA LEU A 37 5.75 -4.31 -0.58
C LEU A 37 4.67 -3.23 -0.67
N GLN A 38 3.41 -3.61 -0.87
CA GLN A 38 2.29 -2.66 -0.89
C GLN A 38 2.13 -1.94 0.45
N ALA A 39 2.26 -2.65 1.56
CA ALA A 39 2.23 -2.05 2.89
C ALA A 39 3.38 -1.03 3.09
N GLN A 40 4.59 -1.36 2.65
CA GLN A 40 5.73 -0.44 2.69
C GLN A 40 5.49 0.80 1.81
N ALA A 41 4.95 0.62 0.60
CA ALA A 41 4.63 1.71 -0.30
C ALA A 41 3.59 2.67 0.31
N ALA A 42 2.55 2.14 0.96
CA ALA A 42 1.54 2.94 1.65
C ALA A 42 2.13 3.78 2.80
N ALA A 43 3.05 3.19 3.57
CA ALA A 43 3.76 3.91 4.63
C ALA A 43 4.60 5.07 4.06
N LEU A 44 5.34 4.83 2.99
CA LEU A 44 6.15 5.85 2.31
C LEU A 44 5.28 6.95 1.69
N GLN A 45 4.13 6.60 1.12
CA GLN A 45 3.19 7.58 0.58
C GLN A 45 2.65 8.50 1.68
N THR A 46 2.34 7.94 2.85
CA THR A 46 1.91 8.72 4.02
C THR A 46 3.03 9.68 4.47
N ALA A 47 4.27 9.20 4.58
CA ALA A 47 5.41 10.04 4.93
C ALA A 47 5.61 11.18 3.90
N ARG A 48 5.52 10.88 2.60
CA ARG A 48 5.60 11.89 1.54
C ARG A 48 4.55 12.98 1.69
N MET A 49 3.30 12.61 2.00
CA MET A 49 2.23 13.58 2.23
C MET A 49 2.52 14.48 3.45
N ALA A 50 3.01 13.90 4.54
CA ALA A 50 3.40 14.66 5.72
C ALA A 50 4.52 15.66 5.41
N TYR A 51 5.54 15.25 4.67
CA TYR A 51 6.62 16.14 4.25
C TYR A 51 6.15 17.22 3.28
N ALA A 52 5.25 16.92 2.35
CA ALA A 52 4.68 17.92 1.45
C ALA A 52 3.87 18.98 2.23
N LYS A 53 3.11 18.56 3.25
CA LYS A 53 2.37 19.48 4.14
C LYS A 53 3.33 20.38 4.93
N ALA A 54 4.35 19.81 5.57
CA ALA A 54 5.35 20.55 6.32
C ALA A 54 6.13 21.53 5.42
N LEU A 55 6.47 21.12 4.20
CA LEU A 55 7.09 22.00 3.21
C LEU A 55 6.18 23.19 2.88
N ASN A 56 4.89 22.95 2.59
CA ASN A 56 3.94 24.03 2.30
C ASN A 56 3.84 25.02 3.48
N GLU A 57 3.74 24.52 4.71
CA GLU A 57 3.74 25.35 5.93
C GLU A 57 5.03 26.19 6.04
N SER A 58 6.19 25.62 5.72
CA SER A 58 7.48 26.34 5.75
C SER A 58 7.64 27.38 4.64
N LEU A 59 6.96 27.19 3.50
CA LEU A 59 6.99 28.10 2.35
C LEU A 59 5.96 29.22 2.47
N ASN A 60 4.98 29.08 3.36
CA ASN A 60 3.92 30.06 3.56
C ASN A 60 4.00 30.86 4.89
N PRO A 61 5.17 31.32 5.36
CA PRO A 61 5.26 32.03 6.64
C PRO A 61 4.72 33.48 6.60
N LEU A 62 4.33 34.02 5.44
CA LEU A 62 4.02 35.46 5.27
C LEU A 62 2.67 35.82 4.62
N THR A 63 1.87 34.86 4.13
CA THR A 63 0.52 35.20 3.61
C THR A 63 -0.52 35.46 4.70
N SER A 64 -0.24 35.08 5.95
CA SER A 64 -1.12 35.37 7.11
C SER A 64 -0.95 36.79 7.70
N LEU A 65 0.09 37.54 7.32
CA LEU A 65 0.30 38.91 7.79
C LEU A 65 -0.32 39.97 6.85
N GLY A 66 -0.85 39.55 5.68
CA GLY A 66 -1.54 40.42 4.73
C GLY A 66 -3.03 40.61 5.00
N ASP A 67 -3.68 39.69 5.71
CA ASP A 67 -5.15 39.68 5.92
C ASP A 67 -5.60 40.26 7.28
N THR A 68 -4.66 40.63 8.17
CA THR A 68 -4.98 41.26 9.47
C THR A 68 -5.04 42.79 9.42
N ILE A 69 -4.83 43.42 8.25
CA ILE A 69 -4.98 44.87 8.05
C ILE A 69 -6.20 45.14 7.15
N ARG A 70 -7.38 44.70 7.60
CA ARG A 70 -8.65 45.34 7.19
C ARG A 70 -9.15 46.11 8.41
N LEU A 71 -8.73 47.37 8.49
CA LEU A 71 -9.25 48.35 9.45
C LEU A 71 -10.77 48.49 9.30
N PRO A 72 -11.52 48.68 10.40
CA PRO A 72 -12.92 49.07 10.32
C PRO A 72 -13.02 50.56 9.98
N SER A 73 -13.78 50.89 8.93
CA SER A 73 -14.53 52.14 8.74
C SER A 73 -15.55 51.93 7.62
#